data_AF-A0A350IRM5-F1
#
_entry.id   AF-A0A350IRM5-F1
#
_cell.length_a   1.000
_cell.length_b   1.000
_cell.length_c   1.000
_cell.angle_alpha   90.00
_cell.angle_beta   90.00
_cell.angle_gamma   90.00
#
_symmetry.space_group_name_H-M   'P 1'
#
loop_
_entity.id
_entity.type
_entity.pdbx_description
1 polymer ?
#
loop_
_entity_poly.entity_id
_entity_poly.type
_entity_poly.pdbx_seq_one_letter_code
_entity_poly.pdbx_strand_id
1 'polypeptide(L)'
;MRDLLGGKGAGVAEMTRAGLPVPPGFTITTEACNAFYARGQKFPEGMWEQALAALKTLERKTGKGFGDARNPLLVSVRSGAKFSMPGMMDTVL
;
A
#
# COMPACT_ATOMS: atom_id res chain seq x y z
N MET A 1 11.84 -5.65 -8.02
CA MET A 1 10.66 -4.85 -7.60
C MET A 1 9.35 -5.60 -7.74
N ARG A 2 9.00 -6.15 -8.90
CA ARG A 2 7.70 -6.85 -9.11
C ARG A 2 7.46 -8.01 -8.13
N ASP A 3 8.50 -8.76 -7.78
CA ASP A 3 8.38 -9.89 -6.85
C ASP A 3 7.99 -9.46 -5.44
N LEU A 4 8.51 -8.31 -4.99
CA LEU A 4 8.28 -7.77 -3.64
C LEU A 4 7.04 -6.87 -3.56
N LEU A 5 6.74 -6.10 -4.61
CA LEU A 5 5.69 -5.07 -4.62
C LEU A 5 4.43 -5.49 -5.39
N GLY A 6 4.46 -6.63 -6.07
CA GLY A 6 3.46 -6.99 -7.07
C GLY A 6 3.54 -6.13 -8.33
N GLY A 7 2.76 -6.49 -9.35
CA GLY A 7 2.75 -5.79 -10.64
C GLY A 7 2.27 -4.34 -10.54
N LYS A 8 1.18 -4.09 -9.80
CA LYS A 8 0.63 -2.74 -9.60
C LYS A 8 1.56 -1.86 -8.77
N GLY A 9 2.03 -2.36 -7.63
CA GLY A 9 2.94 -1.61 -6.76
C GLY A 9 4.25 -1.28 -7.45
N ALA A 10 4.83 -2.21 -8.22
CA ALA A 10 6.00 -1.95 -9.03
C ALA A 10 5.74 -0.90 -10.12
N GLY A 11 4.61 -0.98 -10.84
CA GLY A 11 4.25 0.00 -11.86
C GLY A 11 4.08 1.42 -11.30
N VAL A 12 3.41 1.56 -10.15
CA VAL A 12 3.24 2.86 -9.45
C VAL A 12 4.60 3.41 -9.01
N ALA A 13 5.49 2.56 -8.48
CA ALA A 13 6.83 2.95 -8.10
C ALA A 13 7.68 3.42 -9.31
N GLU A 14 7.58 2.72 -10.44
CA GLU A 14 8.25 3.10 -11.68
C GLU A 14 7.74 4.44 -12.22
N MET A 15 6.42 4.64 -12.26
CA MET A 15 5.82 5.92 -12.69
C MET A 15 6.26 7.08 -11.78
N THR A 16 6.28 6.86 -10.46
CA THR A 16 6.75 7.86 -9.49
C THR A 16 8.23 8.20 -9.72
N ARG A 17 9.09 7.20 -9.95
CA ARG A 17 10.52 7.41 -10.27
C ARG A 17 10.74 8.12 -11.59
N ALA A 18 9.85 7.93 -12.56
CA ALA A 18 9.87 8.62 -13.85
C ALA A 18 9.37 10.08 -13.76
N GLY A 19 8.93 10.56 -12.59
CA GLY A 19 8.44 11.91 -12.40
C GLY A 19 7.01 12.15 -12.90
N LEU A 20 6.26 11.08 -13.18
CA LEU A 20 4.86 11.19 -13.56
C LEU A 20 4.01 11.64 -12.35
N PRO A 21 2.90 12.36 -12.57
CA PRO A 21 2.03 12.86 -11.51
C PRO A 21 1.22 11.72 -10.87
N VAL A 22 1.87 10.95 -9.99
CA VAL A 22 1.27 9.85 -9.24
C VAL A 22 0.93 10.33 -7.83
N PRO A 23 -0.33 10.17 -7.36
CA PRO A 23 -0.66 10.46 -5.96
C PRO A 23 0.22 9.66 -4.99
N PRO A 24 0.67 10.26 -3.87
CA PRO A 24 1.53 9.56 -2.93
C PRO A 24 0.82 8.36 -2.31
N GLY A 25 1.55 7.26 -2.17
CA GLY A 25 1.06 5.99 -1.63
C GLY A 25 2.18 5.15 -1.05
N PHE A 26 1.82 3.98 -0.52
CA PHE A 26 2.77 2.95 -0.12
C PHE A 26 2.22 1.57 -0.50
N THR A 27 3.12 0.59 -0.57
CA THR A 27 2.79 -0.80 -0.90
C THR A 27 3.16 -1.69 0.27
N ILE A 28 2.21 -2.49 0.75
CA ILE A 28 2.49 -3.61 1.64
C ILE A 28 3.03 -4.75 0.77
N THR A 29 4.20 -5.29 1.13
CA THR A 29 4.92 -6.24 0.28
C THR A 29 4.22 -7.60 0.18
N THR A 30 4.54 -8.34 -0.87
CA THR A 30 4.14 -9.74 -1.03
C THR A 30 4.70 -10.62 0.10
N GLU A 31 5.89 -10.31 0.62
CA GLU A 31 6.49 -11.01 1.76
C GLU A 31 5.69 -10.81 3.06
N ALA A 32 5.15 -9.61 3.30
CA ALA A 32 4.27 -9.37 4.43
C ALA A 32 2.99 -10.21 4.33
N CYS A 33 2.46 -10.41 3.11
CA CYS A 33 1.33 -11.31 2.86
C CYS A 33 1.71 -12.77 3.15
N ASN A 34 2.85 -13.24 2.67
CA ASN A 34 3.34 -14.60 2.95
C ASN A 34 3.52 -14.85 4.46
N ALA A 35 4.10 -13.88 5.16
CA ALA A 35 4.30 -13.94 6.61
C ALA A 35 2.96 -13.94 7.37
N PHE A 36 1.96 -13.18 6.91
CA PHE A 36 0.61 -13.20 7.47
C PHE A 36 -0.01 -14.60 7.41
N TYR A 37 0.06 -15.27 6.25
CA TYR A 37 -0.45 -16.64 6.11
C TYR A 37 0.37 -17.66 6.89
N ALA A 38 1.70 -17.55 6.90
CA ALA A 38 2.58 -18.44 7.66
C ALA A 38 2.34 -18.38 9.18
N ARG A 39 1.84 -17.24 9.70
CA ARG A 39 1.47 -17.05 11.11
C ARG A 39 0.00 -17.38 11.42
N GLY A 40 -0.70 -18.05 10.51
CA GLY A 40 -2.11 -18.39 10.69
C GLY A 40 -3.02 -17.17 10.63
N GLN A 41 -2.83 -16.33 9.61
CA GLN A 41 -3.61 -15.11 9.38
C GLN A 41 -3.47 -14.07 10.50
N LYS A 42 -2.25 -13.93 11.03
CA LYS A 42 -1.89 -12.91 12.01
C LYS A 42 -0.80 -12.03 11.45
N PHE A 43 -0.89 -10.72 11.67
CA PHE A 43 0.16 -9.81 11.19
C PHE A 43 1.52 -10.19 11.80
N PRO A 44 2.61 -10.18 11.01
CA PRO A 44 3.94 -10.32 11.54
C PRO A 44 4.27 -9.13 12.45
N GLU A 45 5.19 -9.34 13.39
CA GLU A 45 5.63 -8.30 14.32
C GLU A 45 6.13 -7.06 13.57
N GLY A 46 5.74 -5.87 14.04
CA GLY A 46 6.16 -4.60 13.45
C GLY A 46 5.45 -4.22 12.14
N MET A 47 4.65 -5.08 11.53
CA MET A 47 4.02 -4.79 10.24
C MET A 47 2.98 -3.68 10.35
N TRP A 48 2.19 -3.69 11.43
CA TRP A 48 1.18 -2.68 11.66
C TRP A 48 1.80 -1.31 11.93
N GLU A 49 2.86 -1.27 12.73
CA GLU A 49 3.64 -0.08 13.06
C GLU A 49 4.26 0.53 11.79
N GLN A 50 4.78 -0.30 10.89
CA GLN A 50 5.28 0.14 9.58
C GLN A 50 4.18 0.73 8.70
N ALA A 51 2.99 0.11 8.66
CA ALA A 51 1.85 0.64 7.91
C ALA A 51 1.40 2.01 8.46
N LEU A 52 1.34 2.16 9.79
CA LEU A 52 1.04 3.44 10.43
C LEU A 52 2.11 4.50 10.14
N ALA A 53 3.40 4.15 10.19
CA ALA A 53 4.48 5.06 9.85
C ALA A 53 4.43 5.52 8.38
N ALA A 54 4.07 4.62 7.46
CA ALA A 54 3.86 4.94 6.06
C ALA A 54 2.65 5.87 5.88
N LEU A 55 1.54 5.62 6.58
CA LEU A 55 0.36 6.49 6.58
C LEU A 55 0.69 7.90 7.10
N LYS A 56 1.47 8.01 8.19
CA LYS A 56 1.99 9.30 8.68
C LYS A 56 2.84 10.04 7.64
N THR A 57 3.55 9.29 6.80
CA THR A 57 4.31 9.88 5.69
C THR A 57 3.39 10.42 4.59
N LEU A 58 2.27 9.74 4.29
CA LEU A 58 1.25 10.26 3.38
C LEU A 58 0.61 11.53 3.91
N GLU A 59 0.23 11.57 5.19
CA GLU A 59 -0.34 12.77 5.80
C GLU A 59 0.57 13.98 5.62
N ARG A 60 1.88 13.81 5.89
CA ARG A 60 2.88 14.86 5.67
C ARG A 60 3.00 15.28 4.21
N LYS A 61 3.01 14.33 3.26
CA LYS A 61 3.14 14.63 1.83
C LYS A 61 1.91 15.32 1.24
N THR A 62 0.74 15.04 1.78
CA THR A 62 -0.55 15.55 1.27
C THR A 62 -1.04 16.78 2.03
N GLY A 63 -0.51 17.04 3.23
CA GLY A 63 -1.03 18.07 4.13
C GLY A 63 -2.43 17.74 4.68
N LYS A 64 -2.84 16.47 4.65
CA LYS A 64 -4.17 15.98 5.07
C LYS A 64 -4.04 15.01 6.24
N GLY A 65 -5.10 14.85 7.04
CA GLY A 65 -5.13 13.94 8.19
C GLY A 65 -6.03 12.73 7.99
N PHE A 66 -5.52 11.52 8.21
CA PHE A 66 -6.34 10.31 8.18
C PHE A 66 -7.25 10.29 9.41
N GLY A 67 -8.56 10.30 9.18
CA GLY A 67 -9.58 10.46 10.24
C GLY A 67 -9.81 11.92 10.68
N ASP A 68 -9.19 12.92 10.05
CA ASP A 68 -9.50 14.33 10.32
C ASP A 68 -10.82 14.73 9.64
N ALA A 69 -11.82 15.13 10.44
CA ALA A 69 -13.12 15.54 9.94
C ALA A 69 -13.10 16.87 9.15
N ARG A 70 -12.09 17.73 9.36
CA ARG A 70 -11.98 19.06 8.71
C ARG A 70 -11.13 19.03 7.45
N ASN A 71 -10.05 18.23 7.43
CA ASN A 71 -9.19 18.09 6.26
C ASN A 71 -8.78 16.61 6.04
N PRO A 72 -9.73 15.78 5.57
CA PRO A 72 -9.55 14.33 5.53
C PRO A 72 -8.51 13.91 4.48
N LEU A 73 -7.66 12.97 4.88
CA LEU A 73 -6.91 12.09 3.98
C LEU A 73 -7.77 10.86 3.70
N LEU A 74 -8.20 10.71 2.45
CA LEU A 74 -8.85 9.50 1.95
C LEU A 74 -7.82 8.66 1.20
N VAL A 75 -7.95 7.34 1.29
CA VAL A 75 -7.02 6.40 0.67
C VAL A 75 -7.81 5.32 -0.08
N SER A 76 -7.30 4.91 -1.23
CA SER A 76 -7.79 3.70 -1.90
C SER A 76 -6.92 2.50 -1.55
N VAL A 77 -7.54 1.34 -1.37
CA VAL A 77 -6.85 0.08 -1.10
C VAL A 77 -7.05 -0.84 -2.31
N ARG A 78 -5.93 -1.23 -2.93
CA ARG A 78 -5.92 -2.02 -4.17
C ARG A 78 -5.02 -3.23 -4.01
N SER A 79 -5.57 -4.42 -4.25
CA SER A 79 -4.79 -5.65 -4.30
C SER A 79 -3.83 -5.67 -5.49
N GLY A 80 -2.66 -6.26 -5.32
CA GLY A 80 -1.68 -6.43 -6.38
C GLY A 80 -0.75 -7.60 -6.10
N ALA A 81 -0.84 -8.65 -6.91
CA ALA A 81 0.09 -9.77 -6.86
C ALA A 81 1.20 -9.63 -7.90
N LYS A 82 2.21 -10.49 -7.80
CA LYS A 82 3.31 -10.61 -8.80
C LYS A 82 2.76 -10.83 -10.21
N PHE A 83 1.80 -11.74 -10.33
CA PHE A 83 1.07 -12.02 -11.57
C PHE A 83 -0.33 -11.44 -11.47
N SER A 84 -0.90 -11.05 -12.62
CA SER A 84 -2.28 -10.59 -12.67
C SER A 84 -3.21 -11.75 -12.30
N MET A 85 -4.04 -11.55 -11.27
CA MET A 85 -5.12 -12.46 -10.93
C MET A 85 -6.43 -11.68 -10.95
N PRO A 86 -7.24 -11.82 -12.02
CA PRO A 86 -8.61 -11.30 -12.03
C PRO A 86 -9.44 -11.94 -10.91
N GLY A 87 -10.26 -11.15 -10.21
CA GLY A 87 -11.17 -11.66 -9.18
C GLY A 87 -10.58 -11.87 -7.77
N MET A 88 -9.35 -11.40 -7.51
CA MET A 88 -8.66 -11.67 -6.24
C MET A 88 -9.18 -10.87 -5.03
N MET A 89 -9.60 -9.61 -5.23
CA MET A 89 -10.12 -8.72 -4.19
C MET A 89 -10.71 -7.46 -4.84
N ASP A 90 -11.82 -6.96 -4.29
CA ASP A 90 -12.42 -5.69 -4.70
C ASP A 90 -11.52 -4.50 -4.35
N THR A 91 -11.58 -3.46 -5.17
CA THR A 91 -10.93 -2.18 -4.86
C THR A 91 -11.84 -1.37 -3.94
N VAL A 92 -11.29 -0.89 -2.82
CA VAL A 92 -11.95 0.09 -1.96
C VAL A 92 -11.44 1.47 -2.34
N LEU A 93 -12.35 2.41 -2.58
CA LEU A 93 -12.06 3.81 -2.89
C LEU A 93 -12.40 4.73 -1.72
#